data_AF-A0A7Y6PTW7-F1
#
_entry.id   AF-A0A7Y6PTW7-F1
#
_cell.length_a   1.000
_cell.length_b   1.000
_cell.length_c   1.000
_cell.angle_alpha   90.00
_cell.angle_beta   90.00
_cell.angle_gamma   90.00
#
_symmetry.space_group_name_H-M   'P 1'
#
loop_
_entity.id
_entity.type
_entity.pdbx_description
1 polymer ?
#
loop_
_entity_poly.entity_id
_entity_poly.type
_entity_poly.pdbx_seq_one_letter_code
_entity_poly.pdbx_strand_id
1 'polypeptide(L)'
;MLMHGDFATFVTNFAPTLGDPASPASGLAPFLASRGVDVWGVDRRWTLPAADGDVSDFAAMGVAQELDDVGAVLALARTMRLAGGSGGDKLALIGFSHGAQLAYAYASIEATRPAALRHVDALVPLDYYGELGPDQADMKQTACENSAAGYEWVAEGFIDSPNDFQIVAGQLAASAPDDPSPLIDGMTNREVMLLLVGQTYVFAPLAPLYHLLAPALDGGAPTGLTETTETAANAWLAGSPPHESFVEAVDFDALICGKTPPVDAPLSRIRVPLFYIGAAGGVGDLGLYSTTRVASTDVRTLVLRKFGPERRAEDFGHADLLYSAAARSLAWEPLAAWLAAH
;
A
#
# COMPACT_ATOMS: atom_id res chain seq x y z
N MET A 1 -3.99 12.98 -4.70
CA MET A 1 -4.38 11.66 -5.26
C MET A 1 -3.88 10.58 -4.32
N LEU A 2 -4.76 9.71 -3.83
CA LEU A 2 -4.43 8.59 -2.96
C LEU A 2 -4.42 7.28 -3.78
N MET A 3 -3.33 6.53 -3.72
CA MET A 3 -3.11 5.24 -4.38
C MET A 3 -3.14 4.12 -3.34
N HIS A 4 -4.06 3.16 -3.48
CA HIS A 4 -4.17 2.06 -2.53
C HIS A 4 -3.06 1.01 -2.73
N GLY A 5 -2.87 0.18 -1.71
CA GLY A 5 -1.98 -0.97 -1.74
C GLY A 5 -2.66 -2.19 -2.32
N ASP A 6 -2.02 -3.34 -2.18
CA ASP A 6 -2.57 -4.63 -2.60
C ASP A 6 -3.82 -5.00 -1.79
N PHE A 7 -4.58 -5.96 -2.33
CA PHE A 7 -5.83 -6.50 -1.80
C PHE A 7 -6.83 -5.45 -1.28
N ALA A 8 -6.77 -4.23 -1.81
CA ALA A 8 -7.52 -3.09 -1.33
C ALA A 8 -8.08 -2.26 -2.49
N THR A 9 -8.89 -1.28 -2.12
CA THR A 9 -9.40 -0.20 -2.98
C THR A 9 -9.10 1.13 -2.29
N PHE A 10 -9.33 2.25 -2.98
CA PHE A 10 -9.37 3.56 -2.37
C PHE A 10 -10.30 3.59 -1.16
N VAL A 11 -11.48 2.96 -1.29
CA VAL A 11 -12.47 2.92 -0.21
C VAL A 11 -11.94 2.15 0.97
N THR A 12 -11.46 0.92 0.79
CA THR A 12 -11.00 0.13 1.93
C THR A 12 -9.78 0.76 2.59
N ASN A 13 -8.78 1.24 1.84
CA ASN A 13 -7.60 1.85 2.49
C ASN A 13 -7.85 3.24 3.09
N PHE A 14 -8.59 4.13 2.41
CA PHE A 14 -8.58 5.55 2.76
C PHE A 14 -9.93 6.08 3.24
N ALA A 15 -11.03 5.43 2.91
CA ALA A 15 -12.37 5.80 3.37
C ALA A 15 -13.17 4.58 3.88
N PRO A 16 -12.62 3.77 4.82
CA PRO A 16 -13.14 2.44 5.14
C PRO A 16 -14.53 2.44 5.79
N THR A 17 -15.01 3.59 6.28
CA THR A 17 -16.41 3.75 6.72
C THR A 17 -17.43 3.66 5.58
N LEU A 18 -16.98 3.85 4.33
CA LEU A 18 -17.78 3.71 3.11
C LEU A 18 -17.65 2.31 2.48
N GLY A 19 -16.84 1.43 3.06
CA GLY A 19 -16.61 0.08 2.57
C GLY A 19 -17.80 -0.84 2.80
N ASP A 20 -17.75 -2.01 2.15
CA ASP A 20 -18.66 -3.12 2.39
C ASP A 20 -17.84 -4.38 2.69
N PRO A 21 -17.81 -4.86 3.95
CA PRO A 21 -18.49 -4.30 5.11
C PRO A 21 -17.85 -2.96 5.58
N ALA A 22 -18.67 -2.10 6.17
CA ALA A 22 -18.19 -0.81 6.70
C ALA A 22 -17.29 -1.02 7.92
N SER A 23 -16.12 -0.37 7.93
CA SER A 23 -15.20 -0.36 9.06
C SER A 23 -15.51 0.76 10.05
N PRO A 24 -15.25 0.56 11.35
CA PRO A 24 -15.30 1.63 12.34
C PRO A 24 -14.10 2.61 12.28
N ALA A 25 -13.05 2.31 11.52
CA ALA A 25 -11.90 3.20 11.37
C ALA A 25 -12.28 4.46 10.58
N SER A 26 -11.84 5.65 11.02
CA SER A 26 -12.32 6.91 10.44
C SER A 26 -11.81 7.19 9.02
N GLY A 27 -10.64 6.66 8.64
CA GLY A 27 -10.03 6.87 7.31
C GLY A 27 -9.21 8.15 7.13
N LEU A 28 -8.14 8.07 6.35
CA LEU A 28 -7.27 9.19 5.99
C LEU A 28 -7.95 10.19 5.03
N ALA A 29 -8.69 9.71 4.03
CA ALA A 29 -9.36 10.56 3.05
C ALA A 29 -10.37 11.54 3.71
N PRO A 30 -11.36 11.09 4.52
CA PRO A 30 -12.27 12.01 5.19
C PRO A 30 -11.55 12.90 6.22
N PHE A 31 -10.46 12.43 6.85
CA PHE A 31 -9.64 13.26 7.72
C PHE A 31 -9.01 14.45 6.96
N LEU A 32 -8.41 14.21 5.79
CA LEU A 32 -7.81 15.24 4.95
C LEU A 32 -8.89 16.19 4.38
N ALA A 33 -9.99 15.63 3.88
CA ALA A 33 -11.12 16.40 3.36
C ALA A 33 -11.71 17.35 4.43
N SER A 34 -11.84 16.88 5.68
CA SER A 34 -12.30 17.71 6.80
C SER A 34 -11.39 18.93 7.11
N ARG A 35 -10.17 18.95 6.56
CA ARG A 35 -9.18 20.03 6.71
C ARG A 35 -9.03 20.87 5.43
N GLY A 36 -9.95 20.74 4.49
CA GLY A 36 -9.95 21.52 3.25
C GLY A 36 -8.98 21.03 2.18
N VAL A 37 -8.42 19.82 2.34
CA VAL A 37 -7.66 19.18 1.26
C VAL A 37 -8.65 18.58 0.26
N ASP A 38 -8.50 18.90 -1.02
CA ASP A 38 -9.26 18.26 -2.09
C ASP A 38 -8.71 16.84 -2.34
N VAL A 39 -9.46 15.82 -1.91
CA VAL A 39 -9.01 14.43 -1.92
C VAL A 39 -9.58 13.69 -3.12
N TRP A 40 -8.68 13.17 -3.94
CA TRP A 40 -8.97 12.28 -5.06
C TRP A 40 -8.37 10.91 -4.80
N GLY A 41 -9.03 9.87 -5.28
CA GLY A 41 -8.59 8.48 -5.22
C GLY A 41 -8.80 7.78 -6.54
N VAL A 42 -8.10 6.67 -6.72
CA VAL A 42 -8.26 5.78 -7.87
C VAL A 42 -8.19 4.34 -7.41
N ASP A 43 -9.02 3.51 -8.02
CA ASP A 43 -8.95 2.06 -7.91
C ASP A 43 -8.22 1.49 -9.14
N ARG A 44 -7.32 0.54 -8.92
CA ARG A 44 -6.59 -0.14 -10.00
C ARG A 44 -7.56 -0.98 -10.84
N ARG A 45 -7.28 -1.18 -12.13
CA ARG A 45 -8.24 -1.88 -13.04
C ARG A 45 -8.64 -3.27 -12.57
N TRP A 46 -7.73 -3.99 -11.90
CA TRP A 46 -7.97 -5.33 -11.39
C TRP A 46 -9.01 -5.39 -10.27
N THR A 47 -9.42 -4.25 -9.69
CA THR A 47 -10.48 -4.23 -8.67
C THR A 47 -11.90 -4.32 -9.27
N LEU A 48 -12.03 -4.21 -10.60
CA LEU A 48 -13.33 -4.14 -11.28
C LEU A 48 -14.07 -5.49 -11.39
N PRO A 49 -13.40 -6.62 -11.69
CA PRO A 49 -14.09 -7.91 -11.78
C PRO A 49 -14.70 -8.32 -10.44
N ALA A 50 -15.92 -8.88 -10.48
CA ALA A 50 -16.49 -9.62 -9.36
C ALA A 50 -15.78 -10.97 -9.19
N ALA A 51 -16.09 -11.72 -8.14
CA ALA A 51 -15.39 -12.97 -7.79
C ALA A 51 -15.47 -14.08 -8.87
N ASP A 52 -16.53 -14.07 -9.70
CA ASP A 52 -16.72 -14.94 -10.86
C ASP A 52 -16.54 -14.18 -12.19
N GLY A 53 -15.91 -13.01 -12.13
CA GLY A 53 -15.68 -12.11 -13.25
C GLY A 53 -14.61 -12.59 -14.22
N ASP A 54 -14.61 -11.99 -15.41
CA ASP A 54 -13.58 -12.26 -16.42
C ASP A 54 -12.27 -11.54 -16.05
N VAL A 55 -11.21 -12.33 -15.84
CA VAL A 55 -9.85 -11.87 -15.52
C VAL A 55 -8.88 -12.03 -16.69
N SER A 56 -9.36 -12.37 -17.90
CA SER A 56 -8.51 -12.66 -19.06
C SER A 56 -7.58 -11.50 -19.46
N ASP A 57 -8.00 -10.26 -19.21
CA ASP A 57 -7.21 -9.06 -19.49
C ASP A 57 -6.05 -8.84 -18.50
N PHE A 58 -6.00 -9.58 -17.38
CA PHE A 58 -4.96 -9.39 -16.34
C PHE A 58 -3.54 -9.66 -16.86
N ALA A 59 -3.41 -10.50 -17.89
CA ALA A 59 -2.15 -10.75 -18.59
C ALA A 59 -1.47 -9.45 -19.10
N ALA A 60 -2.25 -8.39 -19.35
CA ALA A 60 -1.78 -7.09 -19.81
C ALA A 60 -1.79 -6.00 -18.72
N MET A 61 -2.27 -6.30 -17.51
CA MET A 61 -2.38 -5.34 -16.40
C MET A 61 -1.11 -5.31 -15.55
N GLY A 62 0.04 -5.03 -16.18
CA GLY A 62 1.31 -4.81 -15.48
C GLY A 62 1.50 -3.37 -15.00
N VAL A 63 2.63 -3.09 -14.36
CA VAL A 63 2.95 -1.77 -13.80
C VAL A 63 2.99 -0.67 -14.87
N ALA A 64 3.43 -0.98 -16.09
CA ALA A 64 3.43 0.02 -17.17
C ALA A 64 2.01 0.53 -17.49
N GLN A 65 1.03 -0.38 -17.55
CA GLN A 65 -0.36 -0.03 -17.83
C GLN A 65 -0.97 0.77 -16.66
N GLU A 66 -0.67 0.37 -15.43
CA GLU A 66 -1.13 1.08 -14.24
C GLU A 66 -0.57 2.51 -14.19
N LEU A 67 0.70 2.73 -14.55
CA LEU A 67 1.29 4.07 -14.58
C LEU A 67 0.68 4.98 -15.66
N ASP A 68 0.23 4.43 -16.79
CA ASP A 68 -0.55 5.17 -17.77
C ASP A 68 -1.93 5.57 -17.21
N ASP A 69 -2.58 4.69 -16.45
CA ASP A 69 -3.85 4.97 -15.78
C ASP A 69 -3.72 6.03 -14.70
N VAL A 70 -2.67 5.96 -13.88
CA VAL A 70 -2.33 7.02 -12.91
C VAL A 70 -2.20 8.37 -13.61
N GLY A 71 -1.52 8.42 -14.75
CA GLY A 71 -1.40 9.65 -15.55
C GLY A 71 -2.74 10.15 -16.07
N ALA A 72 -3.58 9.26 -16.60
CA ALA A 72 -4.91 9.60 -17.10
C ALA A 72 -5.83 10.13 -15.99
N VAL A 73 -5.82 9.50 -14.81
CA VAL A 73 -6.67 9.88 -13.68
C VAL A 73 -6.18 11.17 -13.02
N LEU A 74 -4.86 11.39 -12.93
CA LEU A 74 -4.31 12.69 -12.52
C LEU A 74 -4.68 13.81 -13.49
N ALA A 75 -4.64 13.56 -14.80
CA ALA A 75 -5.10 14.51 -15.81
C ALA A 75 -6.60 14.81 -15.65
N LEU A 76 -7.42 13.78 -15.50
CA LEU A 76 -8.86 13.91 -15.29
C LEU A 76 -9.18 14.73 -14.04
N ALA A 77 -8.55 14.40 -12.90
CA ALA A 77 -8.73 15.12 -11.65
C ALA A 77 -8.43 16.61 -11.80
N ARG A 78 -7.30 16.96 -12.43
CA ARG A 78 -6.94 18.36 -12.70
C ARG A 78 -7.93 19.06 -13.63
N THR A 79 -8.43 18.38 -14.66
CA THR A 79 -9.44 18.93 -15.57
C THR A 79 -10.77 19.16 -14.84
N MET A 80 -11.21 18.23 -14.00
CA MET A 80 -12.44 18.37 -13.24
C MET A 80 -12.35 19.48 -12.20
N ARG A 81 -11.22 19.61 -11.50
CA ARG A 81 -10.95 20.73 -10.59
C ARG A 81 -11.00 22.08 -11.31
N LEU A 82 -10.40 22.16 -12.50
CA LEU A 82 -10.43 23.39 -13.31
C LEU A 82 -11.86 23.73 -13.75
N ALA A 83 -12.61 22.75 -14.24
CA ALA A 83 -14.00 22.93 -14.66
C ALA A 83 -14.94 23.30 -13.50
N GLY A 84 -14.67 22.77 -12.30
CA GLY A 84 -15.41 23.05 -11.08
C GLY A 84 -15.01 24.34 -10.35
N GLY A 85 -13.98 25.06 -10.82
CA GLY A 85 -13.50 26.30 -10.20
C GLY A 85 -12.53 26.11 -9.02
N SER A 86 -12.05 24.89 -8.78
CA SER A 86 -11.08 24.54 -7.73
C SER A 86 -9.61 24.65 -8.18
N GLY A 87 -9.37 25.22 -9.37
CA GLY A 87 -8.04 25.38 -9.96
C GLY A 87 -7.57 24.16 -10.78
N GLY A 88 -6.55 24.36 -11.62
CA GLY A 88 -5.96 23.30 -12.47
C GLY A 88 -4.57 22.87 -12.03
N ASP A 89 -4.21 23.18 -10.77
CA ASP A 89 -2.88 22.97 -10.22
C ASP A 89 -2.52 21.48 -10.20
N LYS A 90 -1.23 21.21 -10.00
CA LYS A 90 -0.74 19.85 -9.81
C LYS A 90 -1.27 19.29 -8.48
N LEU A 91 -1.06 17.99 -8.29
CA LEU A 91 -1.60 17.24 -7.17
C LEU A 91 -0.45 16.56 -6.41
N ALA A 92 -0.54 16.57 -5.08
CA ALA A 92 0.24 15.64 -4.28
C ALA A 92 -0.18 14.19 -4.60
N LEU A 93 0.80 13.33 -4.88
CA LEU A 93 0.61 11.89 -5.09
C LEU A 93 1.00 11.15 -3.82
N ILE A 94 0.04 10.51 -3.19
CA ILE A 94 0.21 9.78 -1.93
C ILE A 94 -0.09 8.32 -2.22
N GLY A 95 0.81 7.41 -1.88
CA GLY A 95 0.61 5.99 -2.11
C GLY A 95 0.92 5.17 -0.87
N PHE A 96 0.15 4.11 -0.64
CA PHE A 96 0.33 3.19 0.47
C PHE A 96 0.76 1.81 -0.03
N SER A 97 1.71 1.17 0.64
CA SER A 97 2.22 -0.16 0.22
C SER A 97 2.74 -0.14 -1.23
N HIS A 98 2.40 -1.10 -2.07
CA HIS A 98 2.68 -1.04 -3.51
C HIS A 98 2.10 0.20 -4.23
N GLY A 99 1.04 0.83 -3.70
CA GLY A 99 0.62 2.16 -4.16
C GLY A 99 1.70 3.23 -4.00
N ALA A 100 2.56 3.10 -2.97
CA ALA A 100 3.74 3.94 -2.78
C ALA A 100 4.83 3.63 -3.81
N GLN A 101 5.04 2.36 -4.17
CA GLN A 101 5.97 1.97 -5.22
C GLN A 101 5.53 2.50 -6.60
N LEU A 102 4.23 2.42 -6.92
CA LEU A 102 3.65 3.07 -8.09
C LEU A 102 3.85 4.59 -8.06
N ALA A 103 3.65 5.23 -6.90
CA ALA A 103 3.83 6.66 -6.76
C ALA A 103 5.29 7.10 -7.02
N TYR A 104 6.27 6.34 -6.53
CA TYR A 104 7.69 6.53 -6.87
C TYR A 104 7.93 6.38 -8.37
N ALA A 105 7.45 5.28 -8.97
CA ALA A 105 7.67 5.00 -10.39
C ALA A 105 7.05 6.10 -11.28
N TYR A 106 5.80 6.49 -11.01
CA TYR A 106 5.11 7.55 -11.73
C TYR A 106 5.86 8.89 -11.65
N ALA A 107 6.24 9.31 -10.44
CA ALA A 107 6.96 10.57 -10.24
C ALA A 107 8.32 10.59 -10.97
N SER A 108 9.00 9.44 -11.07
CA SER A 108 10.25 9.31 -11.82
C SER A 108 10.04 9.45 -13.33
N ILE A 109 9.05 8.75 -13.89
CA ILE A 109 8.73 8.81 -15.33
C ILE A 109 8.28 10.21 -15.73
N GLU A 110 7.36 10.78 -14.95
CA GLU A 110 6.80 12.11 -15.23
C GLU A 110 7.88 13.20 -15.22
N ALA A 111 8.94 13.04 -14.40
CA ALA A 111 10.04 13.99 -14.36
C ALA A 111 10.82 14.11 -15.69
N THR A 112 10.69 13.14 -16.62
CA THR A 112 11.22 13.22 -17.98
C THR A 112 10.37 14.08 -18.92
N ARG A 113 9.08 14.27 -18.59
CA ARG A 113 8.15 15.06 -19.39
C ARG A 113 8.44 16.57 -19.25
N PRO A 114 8.11 17.40 -20.25
CA PRO A 114 8.10 18.85 -20.11
C PRO A 114 7.26 19.30 -18.89
N ALA A 115 7.69 20.37 -18.19
CA ALA A 115 7.07 20.80 -16.94
C ALA A 115 5.54 21.06 -17.02
N ALA A 116 5.05 21.46 -18.19
CA ALA A 116 3.64 21.70 -18.48
C ALA A 116 2.80 20.41 -18.59
N LEU A 117 3.43 19.26 -18.88
CA LEU A 117 2.78 17.95 -18.99
C LEU A 117 2.89 17.12 -17.70
N ARG A 118 3.38 17.72 -16.62
CA ARG A 118 3.47 17.08 -15.31
C ARG A 118 2.22 17.36 -14.49
N HIS A 119 1.81 16.40 -13.69
CA HIS A 119 0.62 16.41 -12.87
C HIS A 119 0.93 16.39 -11.38
N VAL A 120 2.14 15.99 -10.98
CA VAL A 120 2.55 15.86 -9.57
C VAL A 120 3.51 16.99 -9.18
N ASP A 121 3.27 17.56 -8.01
CA ASP A 121 4.11 18.59 -7.37
C ASP A 121 4.62 18.18 -5.98
N ALA A 122 4.12 17.08 -5.42
CA ALA A 122 4.56 16.53 -4.14
C ALA A 122 4.37 15.01 -4.12
N LEU A 123 5.25 14.28 -3.43
CA LEU A 123 5.21 12.82 -3.32
C LEU A 123 5.18 12.38 -1.85
N VAL A 124 4.25 11.50 -1.49
CA VAL A 124 4.10 10.95 -0.13
C VAL A 124 3.99 9.43 -0.18
N PRO A 125 5.11 8.71 -0.09
CA PRO A 125 5.11 7.26 0.03
C PRO A 125 4.83 6.86 1.49
N LEU A 126 3.78 6.05 1.69
CA LEU A 126 3.37 5.51 2.98
C LEU A 126 3.83 4.05 3.10
N ASP A 127 4.86 3.86 3.91
CA ASP A 127 5.41 2.60 4.39
C ASP A 127 5.72 1.55 3.32
N TYR A 128 6.37 1.99 2.25
CA TYR A 128 6.99 1.10 1.28
C TYR A 128 8.21 1.73 0.63
N TYR A 129 9.16 0.90 0.20
CA TYR A 129 10.35 1.35 -0.51
C TYR A 129 10.11 1.42 -2.03
N GLY A 130 10.75 2.37 -2.70
CA GLY A 130 10.91 2.36 -4.16
C GLY A 130 12.19 1.66 -4.62
N GLU A 131 13.19 1.58 -3.75
CA GLU A 131 14.48 0.91 -3.97
C GLU A 131 15.00 0.40 -2.61
N LEU A 132 15.58 -0.81 -2.59
CA LEU A 132 16.24 -1.39 -1.42
C LEU A 132 17.69 -0.93 -1.30
N GLY A 133 18.16 -0.79 -0.06
CA GLY A 133 19.53 -0.44 0.26
C GLY A 133 20.55 -1.52 -0.12
N PRO A 134 21.84 -1.17 -0.21
CA PRO A 134 22.90 -2.13 -0.53
C PRO A 134 23.04 -3.24 0.53
N ASP A 135 22.67 -2.97 1.78
CA ASP A 135 22.74 -3.95 2.88
C ASP A 135 21.57 -4.97 2.85
N GLN A 136 20.68 -4.87 1.86
CA GLN A 136 19.48 -5.68 1.68
C GLN A 136 19.63 -6.58 0.44
N ALA A 137 20.86 -7.03 0.20
CA ALA A 137 21.21 -7.87 -0.95
C ALA A 137 20.37 -9.16 -1.01
N ASP A 138 20.11 -9.79 0.14
CA ASP A 138 19.31 -11.02 0.20
C ASP A 138 17.85 -10.76 -0.22
N MET A 139 17.21 -9.70 0.31
CA MET A 139 15.85 -9.32 -0.09
C MET A 139 15.77 -8.96 -1.57
N LYS A 140 16.78 -8.26 -2.10
CA LYS A 140 16.86 -7.93 -3.52
C LYS A 140 17.01 -9.18 -4.38
N GLN A 141 17.82 -10.14 -3.94
CA GLN A 141 17.98 -11.42 -4.62
C GLN A 141 16.67 -12.23 -4.62
N THR A 142 15.95 -12.28 -3.49
CA THR A 142 14.63 -12.90 -3.43
C THR A 142 13.66 -12.27 -4.42
N ALA A 143 13.60 -10.92 -4.51
CA ALA A 143 12.76 -10.25 -5.50
C ALA A 143 13.18 -10.60 -6.95
N CYS A 144 14.48 -10.75 -7.21
CA CYS A 144 14.95 -11.20 -8.52
C CYS A 144 14.50 -12.61 -8.88
N GLU A 145 14.51 -13.53 -7.91
CA GLU A 145 14.07 -14.92 -8.05
C GLU A 145 12.55 -15.01 -8.22
N ASN A 146 11.79 -14.29 -7.39
CA ASN A 146 10.33 -14.20 -7.49
C ASN A 146 9.90 -13.62 -8.84
N SER A 147 10.53 -12.53 -9.29
CA SER A 147 10.24 -11.95 -10.61
C SER A 147 10.53 -12.94 -11.75
N ALA A 148 11.63 -13.69 -11.68
CA ALA A 148 11.97 -14.67 -12.71
C ALA A 148 10.95 -15.82 -12.76
N ALA A 149 10.64 -16.43 -11.62
CA ALA A 149 9.64 -17.49 -11.52
C ALA A 149 8.24 -17.01 -11.90
N GLY A 150 7.88 -15.80 -11.47
CA GLY A 150 6.60 -15.17 -11.76
C GLY A 150 6.37 -14.99 -13.27
N TYR A 151 7.37 -14.51 -14.02
CA TYR A 151 7.24 -14.42 -15.48
C TYR A 151 7.15 -15.79 -16.17
N GLU A 152 7.75 -16.84 -15.61
CA GLU A 152 7.55 -18.22 -16.10
C GLU A 152 6.10 -18.66 -15.89
N TRP A 153 5.52 -18.42 -14.71
CA TRP A 153 4.11 -18.71 -14.43
C TRP A 153 3.15 -17.88 -15.29
N VAL A 154 3.43 -16.59 -15.50
CA VAL A 154 2.64 -15.76 -16.42
C VAL A 154 2.65 -16.35 -17.84
N ALA A 155 3.81 -16.84 -18.31
CA ALA A 155 3.91 -17.50 -19.61
C ALA A 155 3.13 -18.83 -19.68
N GLU A 156 2.90 -19.49 -18.54
CA GLU A 156 2.05 -20.68 -18.40
C GLU A 156 0.55 -20.34 -18.25
N GLY A 157 0.20 -19.06 -18.12
CA GLY A 157 -1.18 -18.57 -18.03
C GLY A 157 -1.65 -18.23 -16.62
N PHE A 158 -0.77 -18.22 -15.61
CA PHE A 158 -1.09 -17.74 -14.27
C PHE A 158 -1.08 -16.21 -14.26
N ILE A 159 -2.26 -15.60 -14.34
CA ILE A 159 -2.42 -14.14 -14.49
C ILE A 159 -3.26 -13.51 -13.37
N ASP A 160 -3.93 -14.32 -12.56
CA ASP A 160 -4.76 -13.89 -11.43
C ASP A 160 -4.08 -14.22 -10.11
N SER A 161 -4.19 -13.28 -9.17
CA SER A 161 -3.82 -13.46 -7.77
C SER A 161 -5.09 -13.30 -6.92
N PRO A 162 -5.75 -14.41 -6.56
CA PRO A 162 -7.04 -14.36 -5.87
C PRO A 162 -6.87 -13.96 -4.40
N ASN A 163 -7.82 -13.19 -3.91
CA ASN A 163 -7.83 -12.64 -2.56
C ASN A 163 -8.70 -13.43 -1.57
N ASP A 164 -9.13 -14.63 -1.96
CA ASP A 164 -10.05 -15.48 -1.18
C ASP A 164 -9.55 -15.74 0.24
N PHE A 165 -8.25 -15.93 0.43
CA PHE A 165 -7.69 -16.24 1.75
C PHE A 165 -7.97 -15.12 2.76
N GLN A 166 -7.62 -13.87 2.44
CA GLN A 166 -7.88 -12.73 3.31
C GLN A 166 -9.38 -12.44 3.45
N ILE A 167 -10.15 -12.53 2.36
CA ILE A 167 -11.60 -12.30 2.38
C ILE A 167 -12.27 -13.27 3.35
N VAL A 168 -11.99 -14.57 3.21
CA VAL A 168 -12.56 -15.61 4.06
C VAL A 168 -12.04 -15.47 5.50
N ALA A 169 -10.77 -15.14 5.71
CA ALA A 169 -10.23 -14.91 7.06
C ALA A 169 -10.97 -13.78 7.79
N GLY A 170 -11.19 -12.64 7.11
CA GLY A 170 -11.93 -11.51 7.67
C GLY A 170 -13.40 -11.82 7.94
N GLN A 171 -14.07 -12.50 6.99
CA GLN A 171 -15.48 -12.88 7.13
C GLN A 171 -15.70 -13.84 8.28
N LEU A 172 -14.90 -14.92 8.36
CA LEU A 172 -15.06 -15.94 9.38
C LEU A 172 -14.68 -15.43 10.77
N ALA A 173 -13.62 -14.62 10.89
CA ALA A 173 -13.26 -13.99 12.16
C ALA A 173 -14.34 -13.01 12.65
N ALA A 174 -15.11 -12.40 11.74
CA ALA A 174 -16.24 -11.55 12.11
C ALA A 174 -17.49 -12.35 12.52
N SER A 175 -17.83 -13.43 11.78
CA SER A 175 -19.09 -14.14 11.97
C SER A 175 -19.01 -15.30 12.97
N ALA A 176 -17.86 -15.94 13.10
CA ALA A 176 -17.66 -17.16 13.87
C ALA A 176 -16.21 -17.26 14.43
N PRO A 177 -15.77 -16.30 15.26
CA PRO A 177 -14.38 -16.16 15.68
C PRO A 177 -13.81 -17.39 16.41
N ASP A 178 -14.63 -18.05 17.23
CA ASP A 178 -14.21 -19.17 18.09
C ASP A 178 -14.37 -20.55 17.42
N ASP A 179 -15.00 -20.60 16.24
CA ASP A 179 -15.16 -21.86 15.49
C ASP A 179 -13.82 -22.29 14.88
N PRO A 180 -13.59 -23.61 14.71
CA PRO A 180 -12.43 -24.11 13.99
C PRO A 180 -12.34 -23.52 12.59
N SER A 181 -11.14 -23.08 12.20
CA SER A 181 -10.93 -22.46 10.90
C SER A 181 -10.78 -23.50 9.79
N PRO A 182 -11.47 -23.32 8.65
CA PRO A 182 -11.22 -24.13 7.47
C PRO A 182 -9.95 -23.71 6.72
N LEU A 183 -9.33 -22.58 7.07
CA LEU A 183 -8.15 -22.05 6.39
C LEU A 183 -6.84 -22.68 6.92
N ILE A 184 -6.76 -22.91 8.24
CA ILE A 184 -5.59 -23.49 8.89
C ILE A 184 -6.05 -24.45 9.98
N ASP A 185 -5.76 -25.74 9.78
CA ASP A 185 -6.10 -26.81 10.72
C ASP A 185 -5.52 -26.55 12.12
N GLY A 186 -6.37 -26.72 13.14
CA GLY A 186 -5.97 -26.58 14.54
C GLY A 186 -6.01 -25.15 15.08
N MET A 187 -6.38 -24.16 14.26
CA MET A 187 -6.64 -22.78 14.69
C MET A 187 -8.12 -22.46 14.61
N THR A 188 -8.57 -21.49 15.41
CA THR A 188 -9.87 -20.83 15.28
C THR A 188 -9.83 -19.76 14.18
N ASN A 189 -10.99 -19.32 13.70
CA ASN A 189 -11.06 -18.24 12.68
C ASN A 189 -10.40 -16.95 13.15
N ARG A 190 -10.58 -16.59 14.43
CA ARG A 190 -9.92 -15.42 15.03
C ARG A 190 -8.41 -15.57 15.05
N GLU A 191 -7.89 -16.74 15.41
CA GLU A 191 -6.44 -16.97 15.44
C GLU A 191 -5.82 -16.90 14.05
N VAL A 192 -6.49 -17.41 13.00
CA VAL A 192 -6.02 -17.27 11.61
C VAL A 192 -5.95 -15.79 11.21
N MET A 193 -6.99 -15.01 11.51
CA MET A 193 -6.98 -13.57 11.22
C MET A 193 -5.84 -12.85 11.95
N LEU A 194 -5.65 -13.12 13.24
CA LEU A 194 -4.58 -12.52 14.04
C LEU A 194 -3.18 -12.93 13.53
N LEU A 195 -3.01 -14.16 13.07
CA LEU A 195 -1.77 -14.62 12.44
C LEU A 195 -1.51 -13.86 11.14
N LEU A 196 -2.52 -13.76 10.27
CA LEU A 196 -2.44 -13.07 8.98
C LEU A 196 -2.01 -11.60 9.14
N VAL A 197 -2.65 -10.85 10.03
CA VAL A 197 -2.37 -9.40 10.18
C VAL A 197 -1.24 -9.10 11.14
N GLY A 198 -1.04 -9.93 12.17
CA GLY A 198 -0.05 -9.71 13.24
C GLY A 198 1.31 -10.33 12.97
N GLN A 199 1.40 -11.30 12.05
CA GLN A 199 2.66 -11.96 11.67
C GLN A 199 2.70 -12.22 10.17
N THR A 200 2.36 -11.19 9.39
CA THR A 200 2.26 -11.27 7.93
C THR A 200 3.53 -11.80 7.28
N TYR A 201 4.70 -11.60 7.88
CA TYR A 201 5.98 -12.19 7.45
C TYR A 201 5.99 -13.71 7.29
N VAL A 202 5.05 -14.44 7.93
CA VAL A 202 4.86 -15.88 7.74
C VAL A 202 4.35 -16.21 6.33
N PHE A 203 3.56 -15.31 5.74
CA PHE A 203 2.96 -15.45 4.41
C PHE A 203 3.69 -14.63 3.35
N ALA A 204 4.11 -13.41 3.70
CA ALA A 204 4.75 -12.44 2.81
C ALA A 204 5.90 -11.72 3.55
N PRO A 205 7.15 -12.21 3.43
CA PRO A 205 8.31 -11.67 4.15
C PRO A 205 8.86 -10.38 3.52
N LEU A 206 8.02 -9.35 3.36
CA LEU A 206 8.35 -8.08 2.69
C LEU A 206 9.37 -7.22 3.47
N ALA A 207 9.49 -7.45 4.78
CA ALA A 207 10.48 -6.88 5.68
C ALA A 207 10.68 -7.81 6.91
N PRO A 208 11.79 -7.70 7.66
CA PRO A 208 11.98 -8.48 8.88
C PRO A 208 10.89 -8.21 9.93
N LEU A 209 10.19 -9.28 10.36
CA LEU A 209 9.07 -9.22 11.32
C LEU A 209 7.88 -8.38 10.84
N TYR A 210 7.75 -8.21 9.51
CA TYR A 210 6.68 -7.45 8.88
C TYR A 210 5.30 -7.92 9.34
N HIS A 211 4.46 -6.97 9.73
CA HIS A 211 3.06 -7.21 10.03
C HIS A 211 2.19 -6.04 9.61
N LEU A 212 0.97 -6.37 9.17
CA LEU A 212 -0.02 -5.37 8.78
C LEU A 212 -0.49 -4.55 9.97
N LEU A 213 -0.76 -5.17 11.12
CA LEU A 213 -1.33 -4.52 12.30
C LEU A 213 -0.58 -4.95 13.57
N ALA A 214 -0.31 -4.01 14.48
CA ALA A 214 0.48 -4.23 15.69
C ALA A 214 -0.14 -5.30 16.60
N PRO A 215 0.46 -6.50 16.72
CA PRO A 215 -0.11 -7.58 17.52
C PRO A 215 0.20 -7.38 19.01
N ALA A 216 -0.71 -7.87 19.86
CA ALA A 216 -0.37 -8.27 21.22
C ALA A 216 0.16 -9.70 21.18
N LEU A 217 1.38 -9.94 21.66
CA LEU A 217 2.01 -11.26 21.62
C LEU A 217 2.02 -11.91 23.01
N ASP A 218 1.68 -13.20 23.08
CA ASP A 218 1.90 -14.07 24.23
C ASP A 218 2.62 -15.35 23.78
N GLY A 219 3.76 -15.66 24.41
CA GLY A 219 4.60 -16.79 23.99
C GLY A 219 5.07 -16.72 22.52
N GLY A 220 5.02 -15.55 21.89
CA GLY A 220 5.33 -15.35 20.47
C GLY A 220 4.13 -15.54 19.52
N ALA A 221 2.96 -15.92 20.01
CA ALA A 221 1.72 -16.02 19.23
C ALA A 221 0.88 -14.74 19.35
N PRO A 222 0.20 -14.28 18.28
CA PRO A 222 -0.67 -13.12 18.35
C PRO A 222 -1.99 -13.47 19.04
N THR A 223 -2.30 -12.75 20.11
CA THR A 223 -3.51 -12.96 20.94
C THR A 223 -4.53 -11.82 20.83
N GLY A 224 -4.16 -10.73 20.16
CA GLY A 224 -5.02 -9.57 19.88
C GLY A 224 -4.26 -8.50 19.12
N LEU A 225 -4.87 -7.33 18.97
CA LEU A 225 -4.28 -6.15 18.32
C LEU A 225 -4.21 -4.97 19.29
N THR A 226 -3.16 -4.16 19.19
CA THR A 226 -2.90 -3.05 20.15
C THR A 226 -3.22 -1.65 19.61
N GLU A 227 -3.29 -1.50 18.29
CA GLU A 227 -3.46 -0.21 17.61
C GLU A 227 -4.79 -0.12 16.86
N THR A 228 -5.02 -1.09 15.99
CA THR A 228 -6.25 -1.23 15.21
C THR A 228 -7.18 -2.25 15.87
N THR A 229 -8.49 -2.02 15.84
CA THR A 229 -9.45 -2.97 16.42
C THR A 229 -9.63 -4.19 15.51
N GLU A 230 -9.91 -5.36 16.09
CA GLU A 230 -10.21 -6.57 15.31
C GLU A 230 -11.41 -6.37 14.38
N THR A 231 -12.42 -5.59 14.78
CA THR A 231 -13.54 -5.24 13.90
C THR A 231 -13.09 -4.46 12.66
N ALA A 232 -12.17 -3.49 12.80
CA ALA A 232 -11.63 -2.77 11.67
C ALA A 232 -10.77 -3.67 10.77
N ALA A 233 -9.97 -4.55 11.37
CA ALA A 233 -9.16 -5.53 10.65
C ALA A 233 -10.05 -6.49 9.83
N ASN A 234 -11.06 -7.08 10.47
CA ASN A 234 -11.99 -8.00 9.80
C ASN A 234 -12.72 -7.31 8.64
N ALA A 235 -13.19 -6.07 8.85
CA ALA A 235 -13.90 -5.33 7.81
C ALA A 235 -13.00 -5.01 6.61
N TRP A 236 -11.73 -4.67 6.86
CA TRP A 236 -10.76 -4.44 5.81
C TRP A 236 -10.49 -5.70 4.99
N LEU A 237 -10.18 -6.81 5.65
CA LEU A 237 -9.91 -8.10 4.99
C LEU A 237 -11.12 -8.61 4.22
N ALA A 238 -12.32 -8.57 4.83
CA ALA A 238 -13.56 -9.02 4.20
C ALA A 238 -14.00 -8.14 3.02
N GLY A 239 -13.60 -6.87 3.01
CA GLY A 239 -13.90 -5.91 1.96
C GLY A 239 -12.88 -5.87 0.82
N SER A 240 -11.88 -6.75 0.84
CA SER A 240 -10.91 -6.87 -0.26
C SER A 240 -11.61 -7.15 -1.59
N PRO A 241 -11.17 -6.54 -2.71
CA PRO A 241 -11.61 -6.95 -4.03
C PRO A 241 -11.17 -8.40 -4.29
N PRO A 242 -11.90 -9.18 -5.10
CA PRO A 242 -11.66 -10.63 -5.20
C PRO A 242 -10.36 -11.01 -5.90
N HIS A 243 -9.83 -10.13 -6.75
CA HIS A 243 -8.72 -10.44 -7.65
C HIS A 243 -7.65 -9.34 -7.60
N GLU A 244 -6.43 -9.71 -7.97
CA GLU A 244 -5.31 -8.81 -8.29
C GLU A 244 -4.61 -9.28 -9.56
N SER A 245 -4.01 -8.34 -10.30
CA SER A 245 -3.17 -8.71 -11.44
C SER A 245 -1.87 -9.35 -10.94
N PHE A 246 -1.69 -10.64 -11.21
CA PHE A 246 -0.45 -11.33 -10.85
C PHE A 246 0.75 -10.72 -11.61
N VAL A 247 0.54 -10.25 -12.84
CA VAL A 247 1.60 -9.59 -13.64
C VAL A 247 2.10 -8.32 -12.96
N GLU A 248 1.22 -7.56 -12.29
CA GLU A 248 1.62 -6.36 -11.55
C GLU A 248 2.56 -6.71 -10.38
N ALA A 249 2.23 -7.76 -9.61
CA ALA A 249 3.08 -8.25 -8.52
C ALA A 249 4.48 -8.66 -9.02
N VAL A 250 4.54 -9.38 -10.15
CA VAL A 250 5.81 -9.79 -10.78
C VAL A 250 6.63 -8.58 -11.25
N ASP A 251 5.97 -7.55 -11.78
CA ASP A 251 6.62 -6.29 -12.17
C ASP A 251 7.17 -5.51 -10.94
N PHE A 252 6.46 -5.53 -9.80
CA PHE A 252 6.97 -4.91 -8.55
C PHE A 252 8.26 -5.57 -8.07
N ASP A 253 8.31 -6.90 -8.07
CA ASP A 253 9.52 -7.67 -7.76
C ASP A 253 10.65 -7.37 -8.76
N ALA A 254 10.32 -7.21 -10.05
CA ALA A 254 11.30 -6.84 -11.07
C ALA A 254 11.91 -5.45 -10.80
N LEU A 255 11.10 -4.47 -10.39
CA LEU A 255 11.56 -3.14 -10.00
C LEU A 255 12.47 -3.19 -8.77
N ILE A 256 12.10 -3.97 -7.73
CA ILE A 256 12.91 -4.14 -6.51
C ILE A 256 14.25 -4.81 -6.83
N CYS A 257 14.24 -5.82 -7.71
CA CYS A 257 15.42 -6.46 -8.26
C CYS A 257 16.35 -5.48 -9.01
N GLY A 258 15.86 -4.29 -9.37
CA GLY A 258 16.58 -3.31 -10.18
C GLY A 258 16.62 -3.67 -11.66
N LYS A 259 15.75 -4.58 -12.10
CA LYS A 259 15.42 -4.70 -13.51
C LYS A 259 14.54 -3.50 -13.88
N THR A 260 14.55 -3.16 -15.14
CA THR A 260 13.51 -2.35 -15.74
C THR A 260 12.54 -3.34 -16.39
N PRO A 261 11.43 -3.74 -15.75
CA PRO A 261 10.21 -4.13 -16.49
C PRO A 261 9.87 -3.02 -17.51
N PRO A 262 8.83 -3.03 -18.36
CA PRO A 262 8.70 -2.06 -19.47
C PRO A 262 8.71 -0.55 -19.10
N VAL A 263 8.92 -0.22 -17.83
CA VAL A 263 9.18 1.06 -17.20
C VAL A 263 10.65 1.26 -16.79
N ASP A 264 11.27 2.37 -17.24
CA ASP A 264 12.54 2.91 -16.72
C ASP A 264 12.27 4.07 -15.74
N ALA A 265 12.32 3.79 -14.44
CA ALA A 265 11.93 4.73 -13.38
C ALA A 265 12.99 4.91 -12.27
N PRO A 266 14.22 5.37 -12.58
CA PRO A 266 15.24 5.60 -11.55
C PRO A 266 14.81 6.73 -10.61
N LEU A 267 14.90 6.49 -9.30
CA LEU A 267 14.44 7.45 -8.28
C LEU A 267 15.15 8.81 -8.37
N SER A 268 16.37 8.85 -8.91
CA SER A 268 17.16 10.09 -9.12
C SER A 268 16.52 11.11 -10.05
N ARG A 269 15.45 10.76 -10.76
CA ARG A 269 14.66 11.72 -11.56
C ARG A 269 13.66 12.51 -10.73
N ILE A 270 13.27 12.02 -9.55
CA ILE A 270 12.26 12.64 -8.70
C ILE A 270 12.84 13.91 -8.07
N ARG A 271 12.22 15.07 -8.35
CA ARG A 271 12.66 16.40 -7.89
C ARG A 271 11.61 17.16 -7.07
N VAL A 272 10.39 16.63 -6.99
CA VAL A 272 9.32 17.21 -6.18
C VAL A 272 9.59 16.98 -4.69
N PRO A 273 9.13 17.86 -3.79
CA PRO A 273 9.12 17.61 -2.36
C PRO A 273 8.61 16.20 -2.02
N LEU A 274 9.31 15.53 -1.11
CA LEU A 274 9.01 14.17 -0.72
C LEU A 274 8.80 14.08 0.79
N PHE A 275 7.70 13.45 1.22
CA PHE A 275 7.48 13.09 2.61
C PHE A 275 7.24 11.58 2.76
N TYR A 276 8.26 10.85 3.21
CA TYR A 276 8.11 9.43 3.55
C TYR A 276 7.54 9.28 4.96
N ILE A 277 6.51 8.43 5.09
CA ILE A 277 5.94 8.06 6.39
C ILE A 277 5.95 6.53 6.49
N GLY A 278 6.77 5.97 7.38
CA GLY A 278 6.88 4.54 7.64
C GLY A 278 6.37 4.12 9.02
N ALA A 279 6.17 2.83 9.20
CA ALA A 279 5.77 2.17 10.44
C ALA A 279 6.84 1.14 10.84
N ALA A 280 7.33 1.18 12.08
CA ALA A 280 8.48 0.37 12.48
C ALA A 280 8.23 -1.15 12.42
N GLY A 281 6.99 -1.59 12.57
CA GLY A 281 6.54 -2.98 12.40
C GLY A 281 6.16 -3.36 10.97
N GLY A 282 5.98 -2.37 10.09
CA GLY A 282 5.83 -2.54 8.65
C GLY A 282 7.17 -2.51 7.92
N VAL A 283 7.26 -1.75 6.83
CA VAL A 283 8.52 -1.57 6.08
C VAL A 283 9.49 -0.65 6.83
N GLY A 284 8.97 0.42 7.43
CA GLY A 284 9.66 1.26 8.39
C GLY A 284 10.96 1.85 7.86
N ASP A 285 12.06 1.53 8.52
CA ASP A 285 13.38 2.11 8.22
C ASP A 285 13.90 1.71 6.82
N LEU A 286 13.42 0.60 6.24
CA LEU A 286 13.87 0.16 4.91
C LEU A 286 13.53 1.18 3.81
N GLY A 287 12.39 1.86 3.93
CA GLY A 287 11.97 2.90 2.98
C GLY A 287 12.85 4.16 3.01
N LEU A 288 13.61 4.39 4.09
CA LEU A 288 14.49 5.55 4.19
C LEU A 288 15.59 5.54 3.12
N TYR A 289 16.03 4.36 2.65
CA TYR A 289 17.02 4.31 1.59
C TYR A 289 16.51 5.00 0.32
N SER A 290 15.25 4.75 -0.08
CA SER A 290 14.64 5.34 -1.27
C SER A 290 14.65 6.87 -1.24
N THR A 291 14.53 7.48 -0.06
CA THR A 291 14.55 8.94 0.10
C THR A 291 15.95 9.55 -0.11
N THR A 292 17.01 8.73 -0.07
CA THR A 292 18.38 9.17 -0.39
C THR A 292 18.70 9.08 -1.89
N ARG A 293 17.83 8.44 -2.66
CA ARG A 293 18.02 8.19 -4.10
C ARG A 293 17.36 9.23 -4.98
N VAL A 294 16.47 10.06 -4.43
CA VAL A 294 15.80 11.14 -5.16
C VAL A 294 16.70 12.35 -5.34
N ALA A 295 16.42 13.17 -6.36
CA ALA A 295 17.09 14.45 -6.59
C ALA A 295 16.37 15.64 -5.93
N SER A 296 15.29 15.39 -5.16
CA SER A 296 14.62 16.43 -4.40
C SER A 296 15.58 17.03 -3.36
N THR A 297 15.55 18.35 -3.23
CA THR A 297 16.23 19.08 -2.15
C THR A 297 15.35 19.25 -0.91
N ASP A 298 14.08 18.86 -1.01
CA ASP A 298 13.11 18.88 0.08
C ASP A 298 12.63 17.45 0.35
N VAL A 299 13.20 16.86 1.40
CA VAL A 299 12.92 15.49 1.81
C VAL A 299 12.65 15.51 3.31
N ARG A 300 11.45 15.05 3.67
CA ARG A 300 11.02 14.80 5.04
C ARG A 300 10.79 13.31 5.24
N THR A 301 11.13 12.81 6.42
CA THR A 301 10.91 11.41 6.79
C THR A 301 10.30 11.33 8.19
N LEU A 302 9.38 10.40 8.37
CA LEU A 302 8.79 10.08 9.66
C LEU A 302 8.62 8.56 9.75
N VAL A 303 9.29 7.90 10.69
CA VAL A 303 9.03 6.48 10.99
C VAL A 303 8.37 6.41 12.34
N LEU A 304 7.12 5.93 12.38
CA LEU A 304 6.39 5.73 13.61
C LEU A 304 6.94 4.53 14.37
N ARG A 305 7.27 4.78 15.63
CA ARG A 305 7.88 3.81 16.54
C ARG A 305 7.39 4.07 17.96
N LYS A 306 6.83 3.05 18.58
CA LYS A 306 6.40 3.06 19.98
C LYS A 306 7.41 2.36 20.89
N PHE A 307 8.16 1.41 20.36
CA PHE A 307 9.07 0.58 21.14
C PHE A 307 10.51 0.62 20.61
N GLY A 308 11.45 0.08 21.40
CA GLY A 308 12.82 -0.15 20.94
C GLY A 308 12.90 -1.30 19.92
N PRO A 309 14.03 -1.47 19.23
CA PRO A 309 14.20 -2.48 18.19
C PRO A 309 13.91 -3.92 18.66
N GLU A 310 14.12 -4.21 19.94
CA GLU A 310 13.83 -5.50 20.58
C GLU A 310 12.34 -5.89 20.59
N ARG A 311 11.43 -4.92 20.43
CA ARG A 311 9.97 -5.12 20.40
C ARG A 311 9.36 -4.71 19.07
N ARG A 312 10.15 -4.73 17.98
CA ARG A 312 9.68 -4.43 16.62
C ARG A 312 8.46 -5.28 16.23
N ALA A 313 8.40 -6.55 16.64
CA ALA A 313 7.29 -7.46 16.31
C ALA A 313 5.93 -7.04 16.89
N GLU A 314 5.90 -6.10 17.86
CA GLU A 314 4.68 -5.58 18.48
C GLU A 314 4.47 -4.08 18.18
N ASP A 315 5.37 -3.47 17.40
CA ASP A 315 5.35 -2.03 17.15
C ASP A 315 4.25 -1.66 16.13
N PHE A 316 4.09 -0.38 15.85
CA PHE A 316 3.13 0.14 14.89
C PHE A 316 3.29 -0.56 13.54
N GLY A 317 2.23 -1.25 13.10
CA GLY A 317 2.20 -2.05 11.89
C GLY A 317 1.97 -1.22 10.62
N HIS A 318 2.16 -1.86 9.46
CA HIS A 318 2.04 -1.24 8.15
C HIS A 318 0.72 -0.48 7.98
N ALA A 319 -0.41 -1.16 8.18
CA ALA A 319 -1.75 -0.63 8.00
C ALA A 319 -2.29 0.11 9.23
N ASP A 320 -1.63 0.05 10.38
CA ASP A 320 -1.98 0.94 11.50
C ASP A 320 -1.88 2.41 11.07
N LEU A 321 -1.04 2.74 10.08
CA LEU A 321 -0.98 4.08 9.47
C LEU A 321 -2.31 4.55 8.87
N LEU A 322 -3.23 3.65 8.53
CA LEU A 322 -4.53 3.96 7.92
C LEU A 322 -5.71 3.67 8.85
N TYR A 323 -5.57 2.74 9.79
CA TYR A 323 -6.69 2.26 10.62
C TYR A 323 -6.59 2.61 12.10
N SER A 324 -5.39 2.85 12.65
CA SER A 324 -5.24 3.17 14.07
C SER A 324 -5.81 4.55 14.40
N ALA A 325 -6.50 4.65 15.53
CA ALA A 325 -6.91 5.95 16.07
C ALA A 325 -5.71 6.86 16.38
N ALA A 326 -4.56 6.27 16.75
CA ALA A 326 -3.34 7.01 17.03
C ALA A 326 -2.68 7.56 15.74
N ALA A 327 -2.91 6.93 14.57
CA ALA A 327 -2.40 7.43 13.30
C ALA A 327 -2.85 8.86 12.99
N ARG A 328 -4.02 9.26 13.51
CA ARG A 328 -4.55 10.61 13.36
C ARG A 328 -3.56 11.68 13.83
N SER A 329 -3.04 11.56 15.05
CA SER A 329 -2.08 12.53 15.60
C SER A 329 -0.65 12.22 15.20
N LEU A 330 -0.31 10.94 15.01
CA LEU A 330 1.07 10.52 14.76
C LEU A 330 1.48 10.64 13.29
N ALA A 331 0.60 10.37 12.33
CA ALA A 331 0.89 10.40 10.89
C ALA A 331 0.06 11.45 10.14
N TRP A 332 -1.27 11.50 10.36
CA TRP A 332 -2.15 12.28 9.50
C TRP A 332 -2.07 13.78 9.76
N GLU A 333 -1.95 14.20 11.02
CA GLU A 333 -1.72 15.61 11.37
C GLU A 333 -0.38 16.13 10.80
N PRO A 334 0.77 15.44 10.97
CA PRO A 334 2.01 15.80 10.28
C PRO A 334 1.88 15.85 8.76
N LEU A 335 1.17 14.89 8.16
CA LEU A 335 0.92 14.87 6.71
C LEU A 335 0.10 16.08 6.26
N ALA A 336 -1.03 16.36 6.92
CA ALA A 336 -1.87 17.50 6.59
C ALA A 336 -1.13 18.84 6.75
N ALA A 337 -0.31 18.98 7.80
CA ALA A 337 0.51 20.16 8.01
C ALA A 337 1.58 20.31 6.92
N TRP A 338 2.19 19.21 6.48
CA TRP A 338 3.15 19.22 5.38
C TRP A 338 2.47 19.58 4.05
N LEU A 339 1.33 18.95 3.73
CA LEU A 339 0.55 19.26 2.52
C LEU A 339 0.10 20.72 2.46
N ALA A 340 -0.28 21.33 3.59
CA ALA A 340 -0.69 22.74 3.61
C ALA A 340 0.48 23.73 3.40
N ALA A 341 1.73 23.27 3.57
CA ALA A 341 2.92 24.08 3.41
C ALA A 341 3.54 24.01 1.99
N HIS A 342 3.01 23.14 1.12
CA HIS A 342 3.49 22.89 -0.24
C HIS A 342 2.39 23.18 -1.26
#